data_AF-A0A7Y2WZG2-F1
#
_entry.id   AF-A0A7Y2WZG2-F1
#
_cell.length_a   1.000
_cell.length_b   1.000
_cell.length_c   1.000
_cell.angle_alpha   90.00
_cell.angle_beta   90.00
_cell.angle_gamma   90.00
#
_symmetry.space_group_name_H-M   'P 1'
#
loop_
_entity.id
_entity.type
_entity.pdbx_description
1 polymer ?
#
loop_
_entity_poly.entity_id
_entity_poly.type
_entity_poly.pdbx_seq_one_letter_code
_entity_poly.pdbx_strand_id
1 'polypeptide(L)'
;MTEEIMNGMREWRAQHPKATLREMEDERDAQWVRVRARMLEDMALASAAVDWTETPTGQHPTCPDCSQALQLRGSDTRTLQTHGGQDVTLARRYGTCPACGAGLFPPR
;
A
#
# COMPACT_ATOMS: atom_id res chain seq x y z
N MET A 1 -12.06 8.11 9.01
CA MET A 1 -11.23 6.92 9.32
C MET A 1 -11.26 6.51 10.78
N THR A 2 -10.69 7.23 11.75
CA THR A 2 -10.74 6.81 13.17
C THR A 2 -12.17 6.70 13.73
N GLU A 3 -13.05 7.64 13.35
CA GLU A 3 -14.47 7.58 13.73
C GLU A 3 -15.24 6.42 13.07
N GLU A 4 -14.92 6.05 11.83
CA GLU A 4 -15.57 4.94 11.12
C GLU A 4 -15.26 3.60 11.78
N ILE A 5 -14.02 3.41 12.25
CA ILE A 5 -13.59 2.22 13.00
C ILE A 5 -14.32 2.14 14.33
N MET A 6 -14.36 3.26 15.06
CA MET A 6 -15.00 3.31 16.38
C MET A 6 -16.53 3.17 16.28
N ASN A 7 -17.14 3.68 15.21
CA ASN A 7 -18.56 3.47 14.90
C ASN A 7 -18.82 2.01 14.53
N GLY A 8 -17.97 1.39 13.71
CA GLY A 8 -18.09 -0.01 13.31
C GLY A 8 -18.06 -0.98 14.50
N MET A 9 -17.12 -0.79 15.43
CA MET A 9 -17.06 -1.63 16.64
C MET A 9 -18.26 -1.44 17.58
N ARG A 10 -18.77 -0.20 17.71
CA ARG A 10 -19.96 0.06 18.54
C ARG A 10 -21.20 -0.61 17.97
N GLU A 11 -21.41 -0.47 16.67
CA GLU A 11 -22.53 -1.09 15.97
C GLU A 11 -22.47 -2.62 16.05
N TRP A 12 -21.29 -3.20 15.79
CA TRP A 12 -21.09 -4.63 15.94
C TRP A 12 -21.37 -5.11 17.37
N ARG A 13 -20.91 -4.37 18.40
CA ARG A 13 -21.14 -4.75 19.80
C ARG A 13 -22.61 -4.69 20.20
N ALA A 14 -23.38 -3.77 19.63
CA ALA A 14 -24.83 -3.68 19.84
C ALA A 14 -25.56 -4.89 19.24
N GLN A 15 -25.11 -5.36 18.07
CA GLN A 15 -25.64 -6.56 17.40
C GLN A 15 -25.19 -7.87 18.07
N HIS A 16 -24.06 -7.85 18.80
CA HIS A 16 -23.48 -9.02 19.46
C HIS A 16 -23.41 -8.83 20.99
N PRO A 17 -24.57 -8.70 21.69
CA PRO A 17 -24.62 -8.37 23.11
C PRO A 17 -23.86 -9.37 24.00
N LYS A 18 -23.78 -10.64 23.57
CA LYS A 18 -23.18 -11.77 24.29
C LYS A 18 -21.83 -12.23 23.73
N ALA A 19 -21.23 -11.46 22.81
CA ALA A 19 -19.91 -11.80 22.28
C ALA A 19 -18.92 -12.05 23.43
N THR A 20 -18.13 -13.10 23.27
CA THR A 20 -16.97 -13.41 24.09
C THR A 20 -15.83 -12.44 23.79
N LEU A 21 -14.83 -12.37 24.67
CA LEU A 21 -13.64 -11.56 24.43
C LEU A 21 -12.93 -11.98 23.13
N ARG A 22 -12.87 -13.28 22.85
CA ARG A 22 -12.25 -13.84 21.63
C ARG A 22 -12.94 -13.31 20.36
N GLU A 23 -14.27 -13.32 20.33
CA GLU A 23 -15.04 -12.81 19.19
C GLU A 23 -14.86 -11.28 19.03
N MET A 24 -14.73 -10.54 20.14
CA MET A 24 -14.43 -9.10 20.09
C MET A 24 -13.05 -8.83 19.50
N GLU A 25 -12.04 -9.63 19.86
CA GLU A 25 -10.69 -9.53 19.29
C GLU A 25 -10.69 -9.83 17.80
N ASP A 26 -11.34 -10.92 17.39
CA ASP A 26 -11.38 -11.34 15.99
C ASP A 26 -12.07 -10.29 15.11
N GLU A 27 -13.20 -9.71 15.56
CA GLU A 27 -13.85 -8.62 14.83
C GLU A 27 -12.99 -7.36 14.78
N ARG A 28 -12.40 -6.96 15.92
CA ARG A 28 -11.52 -5.79 15.98
C ARG A 28 -10.37 -5.93 14.99
N ASP A 29 -9.75 -7.09 14.95
CA ASP A 29 -8.61 -7.36 14.08
C ASP A 29 -9.05 -7.38 12.60
N ALA A 30 -10.23 -7.93 12.29
CA ALA A 30 -10.81 -7.88 10.95
C ALA A 30 -11.09 -6.43 10.48
N GLN A 31 -11.62 -5.56 11.35
CA GLN A 31 -11.81 -4.14 11.04
C GLN A 31 -10.47 -3.41 10.87
N TRP A 32 -9.50 -3.68 11.75
CA TRP A 32 -8.19 -3.04 11.73
C TRP A 32 -7.42 -3.33 10.44
N VAL A 33 -7.47 -4.58 9.98
CA VAL A 33 -6.78 -5.01 8.77
C VAL A 33 -7.23 -4.25 7.52
N ARG A 34 -8.53 -3.91 7.40
CA ARG A 34 -9.07 -3.07 6.31
C ARG A 34 -8.51 -1.64 6.34
N VAL A 35 -8.50 -1.04 7.52
CA VAL A 35 -8.00 0.33 7.73
C VAL A 35 -6.52 0.41 7.40
N ARG A 36 -5.76 -0.56 7.90
CA ARG A 36 -4.32 -0.67 7.64
C ARG A 36 -4.04 -0.75 6.14
N ALA A 37 -4.81 -1.54 5.40
CA ALA A 37 -4.68 -1.65 3.95
C ALA A 37 -4.90 -0.29 3.27
N ARG A 38 -5.97 0.42 3.66
CA ARG A 38 -6.25 1.75 3.11
C ARG A 38 -5.16 2.78 3.44
N MET A 39 -4.70 2.82 4.69
CA MET A 39 -3.58 3.67 5.10
C MET A 39 -2.32 3.39 4.29
N LEU A 40 -2.01 2.11 4.08
CA LEU A 40 -0.85 1.70 3.30
C LEU A 40 -0.97 2.12 1.83
N GLU A 41 -2.15 1.97 1.23
CA GLU A 41 -2.45 2.46 -0.11
C GLU A 41 -2.21 3.98 -0.21
N ASP A 42 -2.82 4.75 0.68
CA ASP A 42 -2.69 6.21 0.70
C ASP A 42 -1.23 6.64 0.90
N MET A 43 -0.49 5.99 1.82
CA MET A 43 0.94 6.26 2.04
C MET A 43 1.80 5.91 0.83
N ALA A 44 1.51 4.80 0.15
CA ALA A 44 2.24 4.36 -1.02
C ALA A 44 2.00 5.28 -2.23
N LEU A 45 0.77 5.79 -2.38
CA LEU A 45 0.40 6.74 -3.44
C LEU A 45 0.84 8.18 -3.15
N ALA A 46 0.96 8.57 -1.88
CA ALA A 46 1.43 9.90 -1.48
C ALA A 46 2.96 10.08 -1.62
N SER A 47 3.71 9.02 -1.92
CA SER A 47 5.16 9.12 -2.11
C SER A 47 5.49 10.04 -3.30
N ALA A 48 6.29 11.09 -3.07
CA ALA A 48 6.74 12.03 -4.09
C ALA A 48 7.49 11.37 -5.27
N ALA A 49 7.88 10.11 -5.13
CA ALA A 49 8.53 9.31 -6.16
C ALA A 49 7.57 8.75 -7.23
N VAL A 50 6.28 9.16 -7.20
CA VAL A 50 5.25 8.75 -8.17
C VAL A 50 5.41 9.45 -9.52
N ASP A 51 6.11 10.59 -9.61
CA ASP A 51 6.22 11.35 -10.86
C ASP A 51 7.67 11.69 -11.25
N TRP A 52 8.41 10.71 -11.77
CA TRP A 52 9.72 10.96 -12.38
C TRP A 52 9.67 11.46 -13.82
N THR A 53 8.49 11.80 -14.32
CA THR A 53 8.38 12.33 -15.69
C THR A 53 9.15 13.62 -15.88
N GLU A 54 9.25 14.42 -14.81
CA GLU A 54 9.98 15.69 -14.79
C GLU A 54 11.41 15.54 -14.23
N THR A 55 11.80 14.34 -13.77
CA THR A 55 13.15 14.10 -13.26
C THR A 55 14.12 13.95 -14.45
N PRO A 56 15.22 14.71 -14.51
CA PRO A 56 16.22 14.51 -15.55
C PRO A 56 16.84 13.11 -15.48
N THR A 57 17.14 12.50 -16.62
CA THR A 57 17.66 11.11 -16.73
C THR A 57 18.86 10.79 -15.81
N GLY A 58 19.70 11.79 -15.51
CA GLY A 58 20.85 11.64 -14.60
C GLY A 58 20.54 11.72 -13.10
N GLN A 59 19.30 12.04 -12.75
CA GLN A 59 18.77 12.11 -11.38
C GLN A 59 17.70 11.06 -11.13
N HIS A 60 17.49 10.15 -12.08
CA HIS A 60 16.66 8.97 -11.84
C HIS A 60 17.26 8.14 -10.70
N PRO A 61 16.43 7.56 -9.84
CA PRO A 61 16.92 6.67 -8.81
C PRO A 61 17.57 5.44 -9.41
N THR A 62 18.50 4.90 -8.65
CA THR A 62 19.32 3.76 -9.06
C THR A 62 18.70 2.45 -8.56
N CYS A 63 18.97 1.39 -9.29
CA CYS A 63 18.60 0.04 -8.89
C CYS A 63 19.34 -0.33 -7.59
N PRO A 64 18.65 -0.85 -6.56
CA PRO A 64 19.30 -1.25 -5.31
C PRO A 64 20.25 -2.44 -5.46
N ASP A 65 20.09 -3.25 -6.52
CA ASP A 65 20.86 -4.49 -6.71
C ASP A 65 22.11 -4.28 -7.56
N CYS A 66 22.09 -3.34 -8.51
CA CYS A 66 23.21 -3.11 -9.45
C CYS A 66 23.60 -1.65 -9.65
N SER A 67 22.96 -0.73 -8.93
CA SER A 67 23.24 0.72 -8.94
C SER A 67 23.03 1.45 -10.28
N GLN A 68 22.51 0.78 -11.30
CA GLN A 68 22.21 1.39 -12.60
C GLN A 68 20.98 2.30 -12.52
N ALA A 69 21.00 3.45 -13.21
CA ALA A 69 19.84 4.33 -13.31
C ALA A 69 18.62 3.60 -13.89
N LEU A 70 17.46 3.76 -13.23
CA LEU A 70 16.21 3.15 -13.67
C LEU A 70 15.64 3.88 -14.89
N GLN A 71 15.06 3.11 -15.81
CA GLN A 71 14.34 3.65 -16.96
C GLN A 71 12.84 3.69 -16.67
N LEU A 72 12.20 4.79 -17.05
CA LEU A 72 10.75 4.94 -16.91
C LEU A 72 10.03 3.94 -17.82
N ARG A 73 9.16 3.14 -17.23
CA ARG A 73 8.12 2.40 -17.93
C ARG A 73 6.79 3.07 -17.59
N GLY A 74 5.84 3.06 -18.53
CA GLY A 74 4.55 3.76 -18.39
C GLY A 74 3.77 3.43 -17.12
N SER A 75 2.60 4.05 -16.97
CA SER A 75 1.70 3.78 -15.84
C SER A 75 1.04 2.41 -15.98
N ASP A 76 1.03 1.63 -14.91
CA ASP A 76 0.30 0.37 -14.81
C ASP A 76 -0.38 0.27 -13.44
N THR A 77 -1.52 -0.40 -13.38
CA THR A 77 -2.29 -0.60 -12.16
C THR A 77 -2.10 -2.02 -11.67
N ARG A 78 -1.65 -2.16 -10.41
CA ARG A 78 -1.44 -3.47 -9.81
C ARG A 78 -2.17 -3.61 -8.49
N THR A 79 -2.80 -4.76 -8.31
CA THR A 79 -3.37 -5.18 -7.02
C THR A 79 -2.37 -6.11 -6.32
N LEU A 80 -2.12 -5.82 -5.04
CA LEU A 80 -1.22 -6.59 -4.18
C LEU A 80 -1.95 -6.99 -2.90
N GLN A 81 -1.70 -8.22 -2.44
CA GLN A 81 -2.14 -8.65 -1.11
C GLN A 81 -1.18 -8.11 -0.05
N THR A 82 -1.72 -7.45 0.96
CA THR A 82 -1.00 -6.94 2.12
C THR A 82 -1.08 -7.90 3.30
N HIS A 83 -0.31 -7.61 4.35
CA HIS A 83 -0.41 -8.37 5.59
C HIS A 83 -1.83 -8.26 6.17
N GLY A 84 -2.46 -9.41 6.42
CA GLY A 84 -3.87 -9.51 6.77
C GLY A 84 -4.78 -9.85 5.59
N GLY A 85 -4.22 -10.14 4.41
CA GLY A 85 -4.97 -10.66 3.26
C GLY A 85 -5.87 -9.63 2.57
N GLN A 86 -5.65 -8.34 2.83
CA GLN A 86 -6.37 -7.27 2.16
C GLN A 86 -5.63 -6.82 0.92
N ASP A 87 -6.40 -6.55 -0.12
CA ASP A 87 -5.88 -6.05 -1.37
C ASP A 87 -5.64 -4.54 -1.29
N VAL A 88 -4.54 -4.10 -1.87
CA VAL A 88 -4.21 -2.70 -2.11
C VAL A 88 -3.99 -2.52 -3.61
N THR A 89 -4.67 -1.53 -4.19
CA THR A 89 -4.59 -1.24 -5.63
C THR A 89 -3.74 0.01 -5.84
N LEU A 90 -2.68 -0.13 -6.63
CA LEU A 90 -1.72 0.96 -6.86
C LEU A 90 -1.67 1.25 -8.35
N ALA A 91 -2.16 2.42 -8.75
CA ALA A 91 -1.95 2.98 -10.09
C ALA A 91 -0.61 3.72 -10.07
N ARG A 92 0.43 3.16 -10.70
CA ARG A 92 1.81 3.64 -10.55
C ARG A 92 2.64 3.56 -11.82
N ARG A 93 3.58 4.49 -11.99
CA ARG A 93 4.66 4.39 -12.98
C ARG A 93 5.83 3.62 -12.38
N TYR A 94 6.54 2.83 -13.18
CA TYR A 94 7.65 2.00 -12.69
C TYR A 94 8.98 2.44 -13.29
N GLY A 95 10.03 2.38 -12.47
CA GLY A 95 11.40 2.25 -12.97
C GLY A 95 11.74 0.80 -13.19
N THR A 96 12.24 0.46 -14.37
CA THR A 96 12.84 -0.85 -14.61
C THR A 96 14.34 -0.68 -14.79
N CYS A 97 15.14 -1.51 -14.12
CA CYS A 97 16.57 -1.54 -14.36
C CYS A 97 16.86 -2.22 -15.71
N PRO A 98 17.60 -1.58 -16.63
CA PRO A 98 17.95 -2.20 -17.91
C PRO A 98 18.98 -3.34 -17.77
N ALA A 99 19.71 -3.41 -16.65
CA ALA A 99 20.76 -4.41 -16.44
C ALA A 99 20.24 -5.71 -15.80
N CYS A 100 19.38 -5.61 -14.78
CA CYS A 100 18.88 -6.78 -14.05
C CYS A 100 17.37 -7.03 -14.18
N GLY A 101 16.62 -6.08 -14.77
CA GLY A 101 15.15 -6.20 -14.93
C GLY A 101 14.34 -5.95 -13.66
N ALA A 102 14.99 -5.64 -12.52
CA ALA A 102 14.29 -5.34 -11.28
C ALA A 102 13.40 -4.09 -11.43
N GLY A 103 12.16 -4.18 -10.95
CA GLY A 103 11.22 -3.08 -10.86
C GLY A 103 11.20 -2.50 -9.45
N LEU A 104 11.30 -1.19 -9.31
CA LEU A 104 11.32 -0.51 -8.01
C LEU A 104 10.03 0.28 -7.76
N PHE A 105 9.37 0.01 -6.63
CA PHE A 105 8.30 0.84 -6.08
C PHE A 105 7.99 0.47 -4.59
N PRO A 106 7.73 1.44 -3.69
CA PRO A 106 8.00 2.85 -3.88
C PRO A 106 9.53 3.04 -3.94
N PRO A 107 10.01 3.97 -4.75
CA PRO A 107 11.42 4.27 -4.81
C PRO A 107 11.94 4.87 -3.50
N ARG A 108 13.24 4.69 -3.25
CA ARG A 108 13.92 5.27 -2.09
C ARG A 108 14.24 6.73 -2.31
#